data_AF-A0A482VTJ6-F1
#
_entry.id   AF-A0A482VTJ6-F1
#
_cell.length_a   1.000
_cell.length_b   1.000
_cell.length_c   1.000
_cell.angle_alpha   90.00
_cell.angle_beta   90.00
_cell.angle_gamma   90.00
#
_symmetry.space_group_name_H-M   'P 1'
#
loop_
_entity.id
_entity.type
_entity.pdbx_description
1 polymer ?
#
loop_
_entity_poly.entity_id
_entity_poly.type
_entity_poly.pdbx_seq_one_letter_code
_entity_poly.pdbx_strand_id
1 'polypeptide(L)'
;MDSSHPPIPTDSNQSQNFYPNFHIDVWLRSCEQEVTEPIMGAITGTIPLWLNGSLLRNGPGSLKIGDDYFQHLFDSSALLHRFCIENGQVTYQCRFLQSEVFKKNTRANRIVLTEFGTRAVPDPCRTIFQ
;
A
#
# COMPACT_ATOMS: atom_id res chain seq x y z
N MET A 1 -28.88 -4.33 17.85
CA MET A 1 -29.76 -3.22 17.44
C MET A 1 -29.21 -2.00 18.16
N ASP A 2 -28.31 -1.20 17.62
CA ASP A 2 -28.30 -0.51 16.33
C ASP A 2 -26.83 -0.14 16.05
N SER A 3 -26.28 -0.60 14.94
CA SER A 3 -24.93 -0.26 14.47
C SER A 3 -25.04 0.48 13.15
N SER A 4 -25.65 1.66 13.22
CA SER A 4 -25.66 2.62 12.12
C SER A 4 -24.29 3.31 12.07
N HIS A 5 -23.33 2.68 11.37
CA HIS A 5 -22.24 3.44 10.79
C HIS A 5 -22.84 4.45 9.80
N PRO A 6 -22.47 5.75 9.88
CA PRO A 6 -22.90 6.68 8.87
C PRO A 6 -22.37 6.19 7.51
N PRO A 7 -23.21 6.15 6.46
CA PRO A 7 -22.73 5.81 5.14
C PRO A 7 -21.65 6.83 4.73
N ILE A 8 -20.57 6.32 4.12
CA ILE A 8 -19.59 7.16 3.43
C ILE A 8 -20.38 8.06 2.48
N PRO A 9 -20.22 9.39 2.55
CA PRO A 9 -20.91 10.28 1.63
C PRO A 9 -20.56 9.87 0.20
N THR A 10 -21.53 9.30 -0.52
CA THR A 10 -21.47 9.19 -1.97
C THR A 10 -21.75 10.58 -2.52
N ASP A 11 -20.78 11.47 -2.38
CA ASP A 11 -20.86 12.78 -3.00
C ASP A 11 -20.69 12.55 -4.50
N SER A 12 -21.81 12.60 -5.22
CA SER A 12 -21.89 12.56 -6.68
C SER A 12 -21.40 13.86 -7.33
N ASN A 13 -20.57 14.63 -6.62
CA ASN A 13 -19.78 15.69 -7.19
C ASN A 13 -18.49 15.09 -7.72
N GLN A 14 -18.38 15.01 -9.05
CA GLN A 14 -17.09 14.86 -9.72
C GLN A 14 -16.13 15.89 -9.12
N SER A 15 -15.19 15.42 -8.31
CA SER A 15 -14.14 16.23 -7.71
C SER A 15 -13.48 17.02 -8.84
N GLN A 16 -13.67 18.33 -8.84
CA GLN A 16 -13.10 19.23 -9.83
C GLN A 16 -11.58 19.00 -9.81
N ASN A 17 -11.04 18.37 -10.86
CA ASN A 17 -9.63 17.99 -10.86
C ASN A 17 -8.79 19.23 -11.18
N PHE A 18 -8.38 19.94 -10.13
CA PHE A 18 -7.51 21.12 -10.23
C PHE A 18 -6.10 20.80 -10.75
N TYR A 19 -5.74 19.51 -10.79
CA TYR A 19 -4.42 19.06 -11.20
C TYR A 19 -4.56 17.93 -12.23
N PRO A 20 -4.82 18.27 -13.51
CA PRO A 20 -5.12 17.27 -14.56
C PRO A 20 -3.98 16.26 -14.78
N ASN A 21 -2.75 16.60 -14.38
CA ASN A 21 -1.57 15.74 -14.49
C ASN A 21 -1.22 15.03 -13.18
N PHE A 22 -2.05 15.14 -12.14
CA PHE A 22 -1.84 14.51 -10.84
C PHE A 22 -3.03 13.62 -10.48
N HIS A 23 -2.83 12.31 -10.61
CA HIS A 23 -3.81 11.33 -10.17
C HIS A 23 -3.46 10.89 -8.74
N ILE A 24 -4.23 11.36 -7.75
CA ILE A 24 -4.01 11.00 -6.34
C ILE A 24 -4.14 9.49 -6.09
N ASP A 25 -4.94 8.81 -6.92
CA ASP A 25 -5.12 7.36 -6.90
C ASP A 25 -3.81 6.59 -7.08
N VAL A 26 -2.76 7.21 -7.65
CA VAL A 26 -1.43 6.58 -7.74
C VAL A 26 -0.84 6.34 -6.36
N TRP A 27 -1.09 7.23 -5.40
CA TRP A 27 -0.60 7.12 -4.02
C TRP A 27 -1.53 6.31 -3.11
N LEU A 28 -2.79 6.16 -3.53
CA LEU A 28 -3.84 5.45 -2.78
C LEU A 28 -4.11 4.04 -3.33
N ARG A 29 -3.18 3.45 -4.09
CA ARG A 29 -3.33 2.07 -4.55
C ARG A 29 -3.11 1.11 -3.39
N SER A 30 -3.96 0.10 -3.31
CA SER A 30 -3.79 -1.05 -2.43
C SER A 30 -3.25 -2.24 -3.22
N CYS A 31 -2.07 -2.71 -2.86
CA CYS A 31 -1.46 -3.93 -3.37
C CYS A 31 -2.08 -5.11 -2.63
N GLU A 32 -2.94 -5.86 -3.32
CA GLU A 32 -3.56 -7.07 -2.76
C GLU A 32 -2.64 -8.30 -2.92
N GLN A 33 -1.71 -8.27 -3.88
CA GLN A 33 -0.81 -9.38 -4.17
C GLN A 33 0.60 -8.88 -4.50
N GLU A 34 1.59 -9.45 -3.82
CA GLU A 34 3.01 -9.24 -4.12
C GLU A 34 3.37 -9.83 -5.50
N VAL A 35 4.32 -9.19 -6.17
CA VAL A 35 4.98 -9.76 -7.35
C VAL A 35 6.33 -10.29 -6.89
N THR A 36 6.37 -11.56 -6.47
CA THR A 36 7.59 -12.19 -5.94
C THR A 36 8.53 -12.65 -7.04
N GLU A 37 7.96 -13.17 -8.13
CA GLU A 37 8.70 -13.52 -9.34
C GLU A 37 8.76 -12.31 -10.27
N PRO A 38 9.95 -11.91 -10.77
CA PRO A 38 10.07 -10.74 -11.63
C PRO A 38 9.26 -10.88 -12.91
N ILE A 39 8.44 -9.86 -13.20
CA ILE A 39 7.71 -9.77 -14.48
C ILE A 39 8.48 -8.90 -15.47
N MET A 40 8.45 -9.28 -16.75
CA MET A 40 9.08 -8.51 -17.83
C MET A 40 8.30 -7.24 -18.13
N GLY A 41 8.99 -6.11 -18.21
CA GLY A 41 8.40 -4.83 -18.60
C GLY A 41 8.22 -4.70 -20.11
N ALA A 42 7.15 -4.02 -20.53
CA ALA A 42 6.98 -3.58 -21.92
C ALA A 42 7.77 -2.29 -22.15
N ILE A 43 8.78 -2.34 -23.02
CA ILE A 43 9.67 -1.21 -23.29
C ILE A 43 9.14 -0.38 -24.46
N THR A 44 9.09 0.94 -24.28
CA THR A 44 8.90 1.91 -25.37
C THR A 44 10.15 2.77 -25.45
N GLY A 45 10.71 2.95 -26.65
CA GLY A 45 12.00 3.61 -26.86
C GLY A 45 13.19 2.66 -26.64
N THR A 46 14.31 3.17 -26.14
CA THR A 46 15.54 2.40 -25.94
C THR A 46 16.13 2.66 -24.57
N ILE A 47 16.31 1.59 -23.77
CA ILE A 47 17.01 1.66 -22.49
C ILE A 47 18.53 1.68 -22.78
N PRO A 48 19.30 2.65 -22.25
CA PRO A 48 20.74 2.72 -22.50
C PRO A 48 21.48 1.48 -21.98
N LEU A 49 22.34 0.88 -22.81
CA LEU A 49 23.06 -0.35 -22.45
C LEU A 49 24.04 -0.17 -21.28
N TRP A 50 24.46 1.06 -20.98
CA TRP A 50 25.30 1.36 -19.82
C TRP A 50 24.52 1.38 -18.51
N LEU A 51 23.18 1.49 -18.56
CA LEU A 51 22.34 1.51 -17.36
C LEU A 51 22.07 0.07 -16.91
N ASN A 52 22.81 -0.37 -15.89
CA ASN A 52 22.64 -1.70 -15.29
C ASN A 52 22.57 -1.55 -13.78
N GLY A 53 21.55 -2.15 -13.17
CA GLY A 53 21.35 -2.08 -11.73
C GLY A 53 19.92 -2.27 -11.30
N SER A 54 19.61 -1.87 -10.07
CA SER A 54 18.26 -1.96 -9.51
C SER A 54 17.83 -0.61 -8.96
N LEU A 55 16.71 -0.09 -9.45
CA LEU A 55 16.01 1.03 -8.81
C LEU A 55 15.10 0.46 -7.73
N LEU A 56 15.36 0.83 -6.48
CA LEU A 56 14.54 0.50 -5.33
C LEU A 56 13.72 1.71 -4.90
N ARG A 57 12.42 1.53 -4.69
CA ARG A 57 11.53 2.54 -4.12
C ARG A 57 10.73 1.94 -2.98
N ASN A 58 10.45 2.75 -1.97
CA ASN A 58 9.51 2.42 -0.90
C ASN A 58 8.28 3.32 -1.00
N GLY A 59 7.13 2.81 -0.57
CA GLY A 59 5.89 3.55 -0.57
C GLY A 59 4.77 2.83 0.18
N PRO A 60 3.58 3.46 0.27
CA PRO A 60 2.39 2.82 0.78
C PRO A 60 2.04 1.61 -0.09
N GLY A 61 1.91 0.46 0.55
CA GLY A 61 1.66 -0.83 -0.10
C GLY A 61 0.21 -1.23 -0.10
N SER A 62 -0.37 -1.40 1.08
CA SER A 62 -1.78 -1.73 1.27
C SER A 62 -2.41 -0.72 2.21
N LEU A 63 -3.57 -0.20 1.82
CA LEU A 63 -4.37 0.74 2.61
C LEU A 63 -5.22 0.03 3.67
N LYS A 64 -5.28 -1.31 3.65
CA LYS A 64 -6.13 -2.11 4.56
C LYS A 64 -5.42 -3.35 5.08
N ILE A 65 -5.92 -3.87 6.19
CA ILE A 65 -5.54 -5.17 6.76
C ILE A 65 -6.82 -5.84 7.26
N GLY A 66 -7.20 -6.97 6.66
CA GLY A 66 -8.52 -7.55 6.87
C GLY A 66 -9.61 -6.56 6.43
N ASP A 67 -10.53 -6.26 7.34
CA ASP A 67 -11.63 -5.30 7.13
C ASP A 67 -11.28 -3.87 7.62
N ASP A 68 -10.12 -3.68 8.26
CA ASP A 68 -9.68 -2.40 8.80
C ASP A 68 -8.92 -1.57 7.75
N TYR A 69 -9.14 -0.26 7.73
CA TYR A 69 -8.49 0.68 6.83
C TYR A 69 -7.59 1.67 7.58
N PHE A 70 -6.42 1.96 6.99
CA PHE A 70 -5.58 3.06 7.42
C PHE A 70 -6.23 4.40 7.04
N GLN A 71 -6.19 5.36 7.98
CA GLN A 71 -6.79 6.68 7.84
C GLN A 71 -5.81 7.74 7.31
N HIS A 72 -4.52 7.40 7.20
CA HIS A 72 -3.48 8.30 6.72
C HIS A 72 -2.53 7.61 5.75
N LEU A 73 -2.10 8.35 4.73
CA LEU A 73 -1.21 7.85 3.67
C LEU A 73 0.09 7.23 4.21
N PHE A 74 0.61 7.78 5.31
CA PHE A 74 1.86 7.33 5.93
C PHE A 74 1.73 6.15 6.89
N ASP A 75 0.52 5.62 7.09
CA ASP A 75 0.28 4.48 7.99
C ASP A 75 0.23 3.15 7.25
N SER A 76 0.09 3.22 5.92
CA SER A 76 -0.07 2.04 5.08
C SER A 76 1.16 1.13 5.12
N SER A 77 0.93 -0.17 5.00
CA SER A 77 2.01 -1.18 5.07
C SER A 77 3.08 -0.91 4.01
N ALA A 78 4.35 -0.80 4.41
CA ALA A 78 5.44 -0.44 3.49
C ALA A 78 5.67 -1.51 2.41
N LEU A 79 5.69 -1.10 1.15
CA LEU A 79 5.94 -1.95 -0.01
C LEU A 79 7.21 -1.50 -0.73
N LEU A 80 8.15 -2.44 -0.85
CA LEU A 80 9.37 -2.24 -1.61
C LEU A 80 9.13 -2.63 -3.06
N HIS A 81 9.41 -1.70 -3.97
CA HIS A 81 9.38 -1.89 -5.41
C HIS A 81 10.80 -2.02 -5.93
N ARG A 82 11.04 -2.96 -6.84
CA ARG A 82 12.31 -3.08 -7.56
C ARG A 82 12.08 -3.09 -9.06
N PHE A 83 12.79 -2.22 -9.76
CA PHE A 83 12.99 -2.30 -11.20
C PHE A 83 14.43 -2.75 -11.45
N CYS A 84 14.61 -3.98 -11.94
CA CYS A 84 15.93 -4.48 -12.32
C CYS A 84 16.16 -4.15 -13.79
N ILE A 85 17.24 -3.44 -14.08
CA ILE A 85 17.60 -3.00 -15.43
C ILE A 85 18.90 -3.71 -15.81
N GLU A 86 18.87 -4.44 -16.90
CA GLU A 86 20.04 -5.18 -17.39
C GLU A 86 19.94 -5.38 -18.90
N ASN A 87 21.02 -5.07 -19.63
CA ASN A 87 21.12 -5.31 -21.08
C ASN A 87 19.94 -4.76 -21.90
N GLY A 88 19.48 -3.56 -21.55
CA GLY A 88 18.36 -2.90 -22.23
C GLY A 88 16.97 -3.45 -21.89
N GLN A 89 16.88 -4.41 -20.97
CA GLN A 89 15.64 -4.99 -20.46
C GLN A 89 15.34 -4.49 -19.05
N VAL A 90 14.06 -4.53 -18.67
CA VAL A 90 13.59 -4.17 -17.32
C VAL A 90 12.65 -5.24 -16.79
N THR A 91 12.87 -5.68 -15.55
CA THR A 91 11.90 -6.48 -14.80
C THR A 91 11.37 -5.71 -13.59
N TYR A 92 10.15 -6.03 -13.18
CA TYR A 92 9.51 -5.47 -12.00
C TYR A 92 9.17 -6.56 -10.98
N GLN A 93 9.33 -6.23 -9.69
CA GLN A 93 8.85 -7.03 -8.57
C GLN A 93 8.49 -6.11 -7.39
N CYS A 94 7.64 -6.58 -6.49
CA CYS A 94 7.33 -5.87 -5.25
C CYS A 94 7.03 -6.81 -4.09
N ARG A 95 7.47 -6.42 -2.89
CA ARG A 95 7.26 -7.18 -1.65
C ARG A 95 7.03 -6.24 -0.48
N PHE A 96 6.12 -6.62 0.41
CA PHE A 96 5.91 -5.98 1.68
C PHE A 96 7.16 -6.12 2.54
N LEU A 97 7.57 -4.99 3.12
CA LEU A 97 8.60 -5.00 4.13
C LEU A 97 8.09 -5.79 5.33
N GLN A 98 8.81 -6.84 5.70
CA GLN A 98 8.48 -7.72 6.82
C GLN A 98 8.82 -7.06 8.16
N SER A 99 8.26 -5.87 8.40
CA SER A 99 8.37 -5.14 9.66
C SER A 99 7.58 -5.85 10.76
N GLU A 100 7.93 -5.60 12.01
CA GLU A 100 7.20 -6.16 13.15
C GLU A 100 5.74 -5.67 13.19
N VAL A 101 5.48 -4.45 12.72
CA VAL A 101 4.12 -3.91 12.57
C VAL A 101 3.32 -4.72 11.56
N PHE A 102 3.86 -4.89 10.35
CA PHE A 102 3.20 -5.62 9.28
C PHE A 102 2.88 -7.05 9.74
N LYS A 103 3.87 -7.77 10.28
CA LYS A 103 3.68 -9.14 10.79
C LYS A 103 2.60 -9.24 11.85
N LYS A 104 2.55 -8.30 12.81
CA LYS A 104 1.56 -8.31 13.90
C LYS A 104 0.16 -8.03 13.37
N ASN A 105 -0.01 -7.02 12.54
CA ASN A 105 -1.31 -6.68 11.96
C ASN A 105 -1.81 -7.78 11.02
N THR A 106 -0.95 -8.32 10.13
CA THR A 106 -1.30 -9.43 9.23
C THR A 106 -1.66 -10.70 10.02
N ARG A 107 -0.91 -11.06 11.07
CA ARG A 107 -1.24 -12.23 11.91
C ARG A 107 -2.57 -12.06 12.62
N ALA A 108 -2.89 -10.84 13.06
CA ALA A 108 -4.15 -10.55 13.73
C ALA A 108 -5.33 -10.31 12.76
N ASN A 109 -5.05 -10.21 11.45
CA ASN A 109 -6.00 -9.82 10.40
C ASN A 109 -6.77 -8.52 10.72
N ARG A 110 -6.10 -7.57 11.38
CA ARG A 110 -6.64 -6.26 11.81
C ARG A 110 -5.53 -5.31 12.22
N ILE A 111 -5.79 -4.01 12.35
CA ILE A 111 -4.80 -3.02 12.77
C ILE A 111 -4.66 -3.04 14.30
N VAL A 112 -3.66 -3.75 14.82
CA VAL A 112 -3.41 -3.91 16.27
C VAL A 112 -2.37 -2.95 16.83
N LEU A 113 -1.69 -2.18 15.96
CA LEU A 113 -0.73 -1.16 16.35
C LEU A 113 -1.16 0.20 15.81
N THR A 114 -0.97 1.22 16.65
CA THR A 114 -1.29 2.61 16.29
C THR A 114 -0.15 3.15 15.45
N GLU A 115 -0.51 3.72 14.30
CA GLU A 115 0.39 4.43 13.40
C GLU A 115 0.21 5.94 13.56
N PHE A 116 0.74 6.74 12.63
CA PHE A 116 0.72 8.20 12.73
C PHE A 116 -0.71 8.78 12.79
N GLY A 117 -1.59 8.36 11.88
CA GLY A 117 -2.97 8.84 11.79
C GLY A 117 -4.05 7.81 12.11
N THR A 118 -3.68 6.56 12.36
CA THR A 118 -4.61 5.43 12.53
C THR A 118 -4.44 4.81 13.90
N ARG A 119 -5.49 4.86 14.72
CA ARG A 119 -5.51 4.19 16.02
C ARG A 119 -5.70 2.69 15.86
N ALA A 120 -5.00 1.92 16.68
CA ALA A 120 -5.23 0.48 16.79
C ALA A 120 -6.64 0.18 17.25
N VAL A 121 -7.21 -0.92 16.74
CA VAL A 121 -8.43 -1.52 17.28
C VAL A 121 -8.05 -2.26 18.58
N PRO A 122 -8.62 -1.89 19.74
CA PRO A 122 -8.34 -2.57 20.99
C PRO A 122 -8.67 -4.06 20.89
N ASP A 123 -7.83 -4.91 21.46
CA ASP A 123 -8.15 -6.32 21.58
C ASP A 123 -9.28 -6.50 22.61
N PRO A 124 -10.47 -7.03 22.22
CA PRO A 124 -11.59 -7.20 23.15
C PRO A 124 -11.18 -7.99 24.38
N CYS A 125 -10.38 -9.04 24.20
CA CYS A 125 -9.90 -9.89 25.29
C CYS A 125 -8.98 -9.14 26.26
N ARG A 126 -8.12 -8.24 25.79
CA ARG A 126 -7.29 -7.42 26.69
C ARG A 126 -8.06 -6.32 27.42
N THR A 127 -9.18 -5.88 26.85
CA THR A 127 -9.99 -4.80 27.43
C THR A 127 -10.99 -5.32 28.46
N ILE A 128 -11.41 -6.59 28.34
CA ILE A 128 -12.38 -7.23 29.24
C ILE A 128 -11.73 -7.81 30.51
N PHE A 129 -10.46 -8.21 30.48
CA PHE A 129 -9.76 -8.84 31.61
C PHE A 129 -8.76 -7.91 32.33
N GLN A 130 -9.06 -6.60 32.38
CA GLN A 130 -8.36 -5.64 33.23
C GLN A 130 -9.07 -5.45 34.57
#